data_AF-A0A9D4QXY9-F1
#
_entry.id   AF-A0A9D4QXY9-F1
#
_cell.length_a   1.000
_cell.length_b   1.000
_cell.length_c   1.000
_cell.angle_alpha   90.00
_cell.angle_beta   90.00
_cell.angle_gamma   90.00
#
_symmetry.space_group_name_H-M   'P 1'
#
loop_
_entity.id
_entity.type
_entity.pdbx_description
1 polymer ?
#
loop_
_entity_poly.entity_id
_entity_poly.type
_entity_poly.pdbx_seq_one_letter_code
_entity_poly.pdbx_strand_id
1 'polypeptide(L)'
;MLKPIFCKTFEDYAKDVFLPYIDNQLKTCSRVDVVWDEYREDSMKASTCGKHGKGIRRRVQADSAIPGNWESFLCIDDNKTELFTHLSEQ
;
A
#
# COMPACT_ATOMS: atom_id res chain seq x y z
N MET A 1 3.11 -4.87 -4.71
CA MET A 1 3.43 -4.25 -3.40
C MET A 1 4.00 -5.32 -2.48
N LEU A 2 4.94 -4.98 -1.58
CA LEU A 2 5.51 -5.94 -0.62
C LEU A 2 4.40 -6.52 0.25
N LYS A 3 4.40 -7.83 0.46
CA LYS A 3 3.40 -8.49 1.32
C LYS A 3 3.73 -8.20 2.79
N PRO A 4 2.75 -7.83 3.62
CA PRO A 4 2.95 -7.63 5.05
C PRO A 4 3.07 -8.98 5.76
N ILE A 5 4.25 -9.59 5.71
CA ILE A 5 4.49 -10.89 6.35
C ILE A 5 4.74 -10.65 7.85
N PHE A 6 3.96 -11.30 8.72
CA PHE A 6 4.06 -11.22 10.19
C PHE A 6 3.77 -9.85 10.83
N CYS A 7 3.33 -8.85 10.08
CA CYS A 7 2.92 -7.55 10.60
C CYS A 7 1.48 -7.60 11.16
N LYS A 8 1.24 -6.96 12.31
CA LYS A 8 -0.11 -6.88 12.88
C LYS A 8 -0.79 -5.58 12.50
N THR A 9 -0.03 -4.49 12.48
CA THR A 9 -0.52 -3.13 12.22
C THR A 9 0.16 -2.50 11.00
N PHE A 10 -0.45 -1.47 10.40
CA PHE A 10 0.16 -0.77 9.28
C PHE A 10 1.49 -0.09 9.67
N GLU A 11 1.65 0.31 10.93
CA GLU A 11 2.90 0.80 11.48
C GLU A 11 3.99 -0.29 11.46
N ASP A 12 3.66 -1.51 11.89
CA ASP A 12 4.59 -2.65 11.81
C ASP A 12 5.01 -2.90 10.36
N TYR A 13 4.06 -2.77 9.41
CA TYR A 13 4.38 -2.92 8.00
C TYR A 13 5.34 -1.85 7.47
N ALA A 14 5.13 -0.59 7.87
CA ALA A 14 6.04 0.48 7.51
C ALA A 14 7.45 0.20 8.03
N LYS A 15 7.59 -0.11 9.33
CA LYS A 15 8.86 -0.26 10.03
C LYS A 15 9.60 -1.56 9.73
N ASP A 16 8.90 -2.68 9.63
CA ASP A 16 9.52 -4.00 9.55
C ASP A 16 9.66 -4.53 8.12
N VAL A 17 8.90 -3.97 7.17
CA VAL A 17 8.88 -4.45 5.77
C VAL A 17 9.21 -3.36 4.78
N PHE A 18 8.48 -2.24 4.79
CA PHE A 18 8.59 -1.24 3.75
C PHE A 18 9.88 -0.42 3.84
N LEU A 19 10.13 0.25 4.97
CA LEU A 19 11.33 1.07 5.16
C LEU A 19 12.63 0.26 5.03
N PRO A 20 12.78 -0.94 5.65
CA PRO A 20 13.99 -1.74 5.50
C PRO A 20 14.24 -2.18 4.06
N TYR A 21 13.18 -2.39 3.27
CA TYR A 21 13.33 -2.68 1.85
C TYR A 21 13.89 -1.48 1.09
N ILE A 22 13.36 -0.28 1.32
CA ILE A 22 13.85 0.95 0.68
C ILE A 22 15.30 1.25 1.08
N ASP A 23 15.64 1.14 2.37
CA ASP A 23 17.01 1.30 2.86
C ASP A 23 17.97 0.30 2.21
N ASN A 24 17.52 -0.92 1.97
CA ASN A 24 18.33 -1.91 1.28
C ASN A 24 18.53 -1.57 -0.20
N GLN A 25 17.54 -0.98 -0.88
CA GLN A 25 17.73 -0.48 -2.24
C GLN A 25 18.71 0.71 -2.27
N LEU A 26 18.64 1.61 -1.29
CA LEU A 26 19.56 2.75 -1.11
C LEU A 26 21.03 2.33 -0.91
N LYS A 27 21.31 1.11 -0.47
CA LYS A 27 22.71 0.62 -0.40
C LYS A 27 23.37 0.50 -1.77
N THR A 28 22.58 0.37 -2.84
CA THR A 28 23.08 0.13 -4.20
C THR A 28 22.98 1.36 -5.12
N CYS A 29 22.34 2.44 -4.66
CA CYS A 29 22.11 3.64 -5.45
C CYS A 29 22.16 4.90 -4.58
N SER A 30 22.39 6.07 -5.17
CA SER A 30 22.46 7.33 -4.43
C SER A 30 21.08 7.89 -4.04
N ARG A 31 20.01 7.42 -4.69
CA ARG A 31 18.64 7.90 -4.51
C ARG A 31 17.65 6.82 -4.94
N VAL A 32 16.59 6.63 -4.16
CA VAL A 32 15.43 5.82 -4.50
C VAL A 32 14.22 6.74 -4.59
N ASP A 33 13.55 6.73 -5.73
CA ASP A 33 12.26 7.40 -5.92
C ASP A 33 11.15 6.35 -5.88
N VAL A 34 10.16 6.54 -5.00
CA VAL A 34 8.99 5.66 -4.90
C VAL A 34 7.82 6.32 -5.61
N VAL A 35 7.33 5.68 -6.66
CA VAL A 35 6.19 6.18 -7.46
C VAL A 35 5.02 5.23 -7.30
N TRP A 36 3.87 5.78 -6.91
CA TRP A 36 2.62 5.05 -6.77
C TRP A 36 1.75 5.22 -8.02
N ASP A 37 1.07 4.16 -8.44
CA ASP A 37 0.08 4.24 -9.53
C ASP A 37 -1.20 4.89 -8.99
N GLU A 38 -1.56 6.05 -9.51
CA GLU A 38 -2.78 6.76 -9.16
C GLU A 38 -3.88 6.38 -10.16
N TYR A 39 -4.96 5.76 -9.65
CA TYR A 39 -6.12 5.41 -10.44
C TYR A 39 -7.07 6.61 -10.48
N ARG A 40 -7.00 7.41 -11.54
CA ARG A 40 -7.99 8.47 -11.78
C ARG A 40 -9.35 7.86 -12.08
N GLU A 41 -10.42 8.43 -11.53
CA GLU A 41 -11.81 7.94 -11.71
C GLU A 41 -12.18 7.79 -13.20
N ASP A 42 -11.72 8.74 -14.04
CA ASP A 42 -11.96 8.74 -15.49
C ASP A 42 -11.07 7.75 -16.27
N SER A 43 -10.21 7.00 -15.58
CA SER A 43 -9.33 6.03 -16.25
C SER A 43 -10.09 4.74 -16.57
N MET A 44 -9.84 4.20 -17.76
CA MET A 44 -10.37 2.89 -18.16
C MET A 44 -9.98 1.77 -17.16
N LYS A 45 -8.83 1.93 -16.49
CA LYS A 45 -8.38 1.04 -15.42
C LYS A 45 -9.30 1.10 -14.19
N ALA A 46 -9.67 2.28 -13.71
CA ALA A 46 -10.60 2.43 -12.57
C ALA A 46 -11.95 1.76 -12.87
N SER A 47 -12.49 2.00 -14.08
CA SER A 47 -13.77 1.40 -14.51
C SER A 47 -13.74 -0.14 -14.59
N THR A 48 -12.57 -0.72 -14.84
CA THR A 48 -12.38 -2.18 -14.94
C THR A 48 -12.09 -2.80 -13.56
N CYS A 49 -11.36 -2.08 -12.69
CA CYS A 49 -11.05 -2.53 -11.33
C CYS A 49 -12.29 -2.52 -10.43
N GLY A 50 -13.15 -1.51 -10.54
CA GLY A 50 -14.45 -1.46 -9.83
C GLY A 50 -15.39 -2.62 -10.17
N LYS A 51 -15.21 -3.26 -11.33
CA LYS A 51 -15.95 -4.47 -11.73
C LYS A 51 -15.34 -5.78 -11.20
N HIS A 52 -14.09 -5.75 -10.74
CA HIS A 52 -13.30 -6.96 -10.44
C HIS A 52 -13.26 -7.37 -8.96
N GLY A 53 -13.83 -6.60 -8.01
CA GLY A 53 -13.75 -7.01 -6.61
C GLY A 53 -14.69 -6.33 -5.62
N LYS A 54 -15.37 -7.16 -4.82
CA LYS A 54 -16.00 -6.83 -3.53
C LYS A 54 -14.93 -6.71 -2.43
N GLY A 55 -13.94 -5.84 -2.61
CA GLY A 55 -13.03 -5.52 -1.52
C GLY A 55 -13.79 -4.83 -0.37
N ILE A 56 -13.29 -4.94 0.86
CA ILE A 56 -13.83 -4.17 1.99
C ILE A 56 -12.97 -2.93 2.17
N ARG A 57 -13.58 -1.74 2.12
CA ARG A 57 -12.92 -0.49 2.47
C ARG A 57 -12.45 -0.56 3.92
N ARG A 58 -11.16 -0.28 4.14
CA ARG A 58 -10.57 -0.24 5.48
C ARG A 58 -9.77 1.03 5.61
N ARG A 59 -10.03 1.76 6.69
CA ARG A 59 -9.23 2.93 7.03
C ARG A 59 -7.81 2.51 7.36
N VAL A 60 -6.82 3.20 6.81
CA VAL A 60 -5.40 2.98 7.14
C VAL A 60 -5.01 3.95 8.25
N GLN A 61 -4.65 3.41 9.41
CA GLN A 61 -4.06 4.13 10.53
C GLN A 61 -2.91 3.31 11.09
N ALA A 62 -1.96 3.94 11.77
CA ALA A 62 -0.78 3.28 12.32
C ALA A 62 -1.13 2.04 13.17
N ASP A 63 -2.13 2.15 14.04
CA ASP A 63 -2.60 1.09 14.94
C ASP A 63 -3.61 0.12 14.33
N SER A 64 -4.10 0.41 13.12
CA SER A 64 -5.12 -0.41 12.46
C SER A 64 -4.55 -1.74 12.00
N ALA A 65 -5.33 -2.81 12.21
CA ALA A 65 -4.92 -4.15 11.88
C ALA A 65 -4.84 -4.37 10.35
N ILE A 66 -3.75 -4.99 9.91
CA ILE A 66 -3.54 -5.32 8.51
C ILE A 66 -4.59 -6.36 8.05
N PRO A 67 -5.19 -6.17 6.86
CA PRO A 67 -6.12 -7.14 6.30
C PRO A 67 -5.40 -8.43 5.92
N GLY A 68 -5.98 -9.57 6.29
CA GLY A 68 -5.44 -10.88 5.93
C GLY A 68 -5.39 -11.15 4.42
N ASN A 69 -6.34 -10.59 3.64
CA ASN A 69 -6.29 -10.63 2.19
C ASN A 69 -5.74 -9.31 1.63
N TRP A 70 -4.42 -9.23 1.56
CA TRP A 70 -3.69 -8.06 1.07
C TRP A 70 -4.02 -7.72 -0.39
N GLU A 71 -4.20 -8.74 -1.25
CA GLU A 71 -4.49 -8.53 -2.67
C GLU A 71 -5.86 -7.90 -2.87
N SER A 72 -6.88 -8.38 -2.14
CA SER A 72 -8.23 -7.78 -2.14
C SER A 72 -8.24 -6.36 -1.56
N PHE A 73 -7.42 -6.09 -0.53
CA PHE A 73 -7.27 -4.75 0.03
C PHE A 73 -6.71 -3.77 -1.00
N LEU A 74 -5.68 -4.18 -1.76
CA LEU A 74 -5.08 -3.37 -2.82
C LEU A 74 -5.96 -3.22 -4.06
N CYS A 75 -7.00 -4.03 -4.24
CA CYS A 75 -7.97 -3.81 -5.33
C CYS A 75 -8.85 -2.57 -5.11
N ILE A 76 -8.86 -1.97 -3.92
CA ILE A 76 -9.63 -0.76 -3.63
C ILE A 76 -8.71 0.47 -3.73
N ASP A 77 -9.09 1.42 -4.57
CA ASP A 77 -8.26 2.60 -4.82
C ASP A 77 -8.21 3.56 -3.62
N ASP A 78 -9.30 3.70 -2.85
CA ASP A 78 -9.30 4.43 -1.57
C ASP A 78 -8.27 3.85 -0.59
N ASN A 79 -8.24 2.52 -0.43
CA ASN A 79 -7.33 1.84 0.47
C ASN A 79 -5.87 2.03 0.07
N LYS A 80 -5.58 1.96 -1.25
CA LYS A 80 -4.26 2.25 -1.79
C LYS A 80 -3.85 3.68 -1.49
N THR A 81 -4.74 4.64 -1.75
CA THR A 81 -4.48 6.07 -1.54
C THR A 81 -4.16 6.34 -0.08
N GLU A 82 -4.98 5.85 0.85
CA GLU A 82 -4.73 5.99 2.29
C GLU A 82 -3.42 5.29 2.71
N LEU A 83 -3.12 4.11 2.16
CA LEU A 83 -1.86 3.41 2.45
C LEU A 83 -0.64 4.18 1.94
N PHE A 84 -0.68 4.71 0.72
CA PHE A 84 0.44 5.45 0.14
C PHE A 84 0.69 6.75 0.90
N THR A 85 -0.37 7.47 1.29
CA THR A 85 -0.27 8.63 2.17
C THR A 85 0.39 8.24 3.49
N HIS A 86 -0.09 7.19 4.15
CA HIS A 86 0.48 6.71 5.41
C HIS A 86 1.97 6.36 5.29
N LEU A 87 2.40 5.70 4.21
CA LEU A 87 3.81 5.36 3.99
C LEU A 87 4.69 6.56 3.65
N SER A 88 4.11 7.61 3.07
CA SER A 88 4.86 8.85 2.74
C SER A 88 5.10 9.75 3.94
N GLU A 89 4.35 9.55 5.03
CA GLU A 89 4.45 10.30 6.28
C GLU A 89 5.38 9.66 7.32
N GLN A 90 6.01 8.52 6.99
CA GLN A 90 6.90 7.75 7.86
C GLN A 90 8.32 8.32 7.92
#